data_AF-A0A392MJ33-F1
#
_entry.id   AF-A0A392MJ33-F1
#
_cell.length_a   1.000
_cell.length_b   1.000
_cell.length_c   1.000
_cell.angle_alpha   90.00
_cell.angle_beta   90.00
_cell.angle_gamma   90.00
#
_symmetry.space_group_name_H-M   'P 1'
#
loop_
_entity.id
_entity.type
_entity.pdbx_description
1 polymer ?
#
loop_
_entity_poly.entity_id
_entity_poly.type
_entity_poly.pdbx_seq_one_letter_code
_entity_poly.pdbx_strand_id
1 'polypeptide(L)'
;MAKSRQRLSNQDSSLSPTAARSREWDGPSRWADYLGTDTASPLSSTSSRNFTHDGQSQGTTPSQPQKGLNMQWVVQLTDVAEGLMAKMYRLNQLLDYPDPINHVFSDGFWKAGVFPNHPRICVLLSKKFPEHFSKLQLERIDKIAWDSMQDHAELHLQSLEPWVQVLF
;
A
#
# COMPACT_ATOMS: atom_id res chain seq x y z
N MET A 1 2.37 39.02 54.62
CA MET A 1 1.20 38.26 54.14
C MET A 1 1.47 37.98 52.65
N ALA A 2 1.52 36.78 52.08
CA ALA A 2 0.78 35.53 52.32
C ALA A 2 1.66 34.24 52.16
N LYS A 3 1.15 33.15 52.75
CA LYS A 3 1.61 31.73 52.82
C LYS A 3 1.71 31.07 51.43
N SER A 4 2.69 30.20 51.08
CA SER A 4 3.07 28.82 51.53
C SER A 4 2.21 27.66 50.96
N ARG A 5 2.86 26.74 50.21
CA ARG A 5 2.88 25.25 50.33
C ARG A 5 3.18 24.59 48.96
N GLN A 6 4.34 23.96 48.76
CA GLN A 6 4.78 22.59 49.10
C GLN A 6 4.43 21.51 48.06
N ARG A 7 5.50 20.82 47.60
CA ARG A 7 5.50 19.52 46.92
C ARG A 7 4.89 18.41 47.80
N LEU A 8 4.37 17.35 47.16
CA LEU A 8 4.48 15.88 47.47
C LEU A 8 3.48 15.15 46.52
N SER A 9 3.93 14.25 45.64
CA SER A 9 3.98 12.78 45.81
C SER A 9 2.73 12.16 46.45
N ASN A 10 1.97 11.36 45.69
CA ASN A 10 1.65 9.97 46.05
C ASN A 10 0.83 9.27 44.94
N GLN A 11 1.19 8.00 44.72
CA GLN A 11 0.45 7.00 43.98
C GLN A 11 -0.86 6.66 44.70
N ASP A 12 -1.92 6.28 43.97
CA ASP A 12 -2.47 4.92 44.00
C ASP A 12 -3.61 4.76 42.97
N SER A 13 -3.73 3.50 42.56
CA SER A 13 -4.54 2.78 41.59
C SER A 13 -6.05 2.84 41.81
N SER A 14 -6.82 2.79 40.72
CA SER A 14 -8.06 2.01 40.71
C SER A 14 -8.45 1.56 39.31
N LEU A 15 -8.54 0.24 39.18
CA LEU A 15 -8.92 -0.61 38.07
C LEU A 15 -10.35 -0.36 37.57
N SER A 16 -10.60 -0.50 36.25
CA SER A 16 -11.78 -1.19 35.66
C SER A 16 -11.89 -1.00 34.12
N PRO A 17 -12.59 -1.88 33.38
CA PRO A 17 -11.95 -2.70 32.36
C PRO A 17 -12.57 -2.60 30.95
N THR A 18 -11.94 -3.30 30.00
CA THR A 18 -12.52 -3.83 28.74
C THR A 18 -13.14 -2.84 27.75
N ALA A 19 -12.46 -2.65 26.62
CA ALA A 19 -13.01 -2.82 25.26
C ALA A 19 -12.22 -1.99 24.24
N ALA A 20 -11.08 -2.50 23.81
CA ALA A 20 -10.66 -2.27 22.44
C ALA A 20 -9.99 -3.56 22.01
N ARG A 21 -10.80 -4.45 21.42
CA ARG A 21 -10.30 -5.60 20.67
C ARG A 21 -9.21 -5.07 19.77
N SER A 22 -7.98 -5.51 20.01
CA SER A 22 -6.88 -5.35 19.07
C SER A 22 -7.44 -5.83 17.73
N ARG A 23 -7.56 -4.89 16.80
CA ARG A 23 -8.03 -5.14 15.44
C ARG A 23 -6.97 -6.05 14.83
N GLU A 24 -7.17 -7.36 14.96
CA GLU A 24 -6.52 -8.35 14.10
C GLU A 24 -6.81 -7.87 12.68
N TRP A 25 -5.76 -7.38 12.04
CA TRP A 25 -5.77 -7.13 10.62
C TRP A 25 -5.92 -8.50 9.99
N ASP A 26 -7.17 -8.90 9.75
CA ASP A 26 -7.54 -10.01 8.90
C ASP A 26 -6.72 -9.89 7.62
N GLY A 27 -5.73 -10.77 7.51
CA GLY A 27 -4.84 -10.81 6.38
C GLY A 27 -5.58 -11.21 5.09
N PRO A 28 -4.85 -11.32 3.98
CA PRO A 28 -5.37 -11.74 2.67
C PRO A 28 -6.20 -13.05 2.72
N SER A 29 -6.03 -13.86 3.77
CA SER A 29 -6.67 -15.15 4.00
C SER A 29 -8.20 -15.14 4.00
N ARG A 30 -8.87 -14.06 4.44
CA ARG A 30 -10.33 -14.06 4.56
C ARG A 30 -11.09 -14.08 3.22
N TRP A 31 -10.40 -13.75 2.12
CA TRP A 31 -10.99 -13.76 0.77
C TRP A 31 -10.89 -15.14 0.11
N ALA A 32 -9.91 -15.96 0.52
CA ALA A 32 -9.71 -17.30 -0.02
C ALA A 32 -10.92 -18.22 0.26
N ASP A 33 -11.56 -18.06 1.42
CA ASP A 33 -12.74 -18.84 1.81
C ASP A 33 -13.97 -18.55 0.93
N TYR A 34 -14.03 -17.38 0.29
CA TYR A 34 -15.12 -17.01 -0.62
C TYR A 34 -14.87 -17.42 -2.08
N LEU A 35 -13.61 -17.71 -2.44
CA LEU A 35 -13.25 -18.06 -3.82
C LEU A 35 -13.63 -19.48 -4.21
N GLY A 36 -14.00 -20.33 -3.24
CA GLY A 36 -14.50 -21.68 -3.50
C GLY A 36 -13.41 -22.61 -4.01
N THR A 37 -13.29 -23.77 -3.37
CA THR A 37 -12.35 -24.85 -3.69
C THR A 37 -12.65 -25.56 -5.02
N ASP A 38 -13.12 -24.83 -6.05
CA ASP A 38 -13.56 -25.37 -7.35
C ASP A 38 -12.70 -24.88 -8.52
N THR A 39 -11.42 -24.57 -8.28
CA THR A 39 -10.40 -24.58 -9.35
C THR A 39 -9.70 -25.94 -9.41
N ALA A 40 -10.47 -27.03 -9.34
CA ALA A 40 -10.02 -28.29 -9.92
C ALA A 40 -10.11 -28.15 -11.44
N SER A 41 -8.97 -27.99 -12.08
CA SER A 41 -8.83 -28.00 -13.54
C SER A 41 -9.57 -29.20 -14.17
N PRO A 42 -10.27 -29.01 -15.30
CA PRO A 42 -10.49 -30.11 -16.21
C PRO A 42 -9.88 -29.77 -17.57
N LEU A 43 -8.60 -30.08 -17.73
CA LEU A 43 -8.11 -30.56 -19.00
C LEU A 43 -8.52 -32.04 -19.08
N SER A 44 -9.21 -32.41 -20.17
CA SER A 44 -9.60 -33.78 -20.55
C SER A 44 -10.90 -34.31 -19.92
N SER A 45 -11.98 -34.35 -20.72
CA SER A 45 -12.65 -35.61 -21.07
C SER A 45 -13.85 -35.39 -22.00
N THR A 46 -13.76 -36.09 -23.12
CA THR A 46 -14.77 -36.28 -24.17
C THR A 46 -16.02 -37.02 -23.71
N SER A 47 -17.17 -36.62 -24.26
CA SER A 47 -18.33 -37.46 -24.65
C SER A 47 -19.12 -38.21 -23.57
N SER A 48 -20.39 -37.81 -23.36
CA SER A 48 -21.51 -38.76 -23.22
C SER A 48 -22.89 -38.10 -23.34
N ARG A 49 -23.80 -38.83 -23.98
CA ARG A 49 -25.08 -38.46 -24.59
C ARG A 49 -26.22 -38.09 -23.62
N ASN A 50 -27.13 -37.29 -24.18
CA ASN A 50 -28.53 -37.03 -23.82
C ASN A 50 -29.23 -38.08 -22.92
N PHE A 51 -29.88 -37.61 -21.85
CA PHE A 51 -31.10 -38.17 -21.31
C PHE A 51 -32.05 -37.03 -20.91
N THR A 52 -33.19 -36.97 -21.61
CA THR A 52 -34.37 -36.17 -21.29
C THR A 52 -35.14 -36.81 -20.13
N HIS A 53 -35.51 -36.01 -19.12
CA HIS A 53 -36.64 -36.28 -18.25
C HIS A 53 -37.39 -34.96 -18.00
N ASP A 54 -38.61 -34.88 -18.52
CA ASP A 54 -39.58 -33.80 -18.29
C ASP A 54 -40.07 -33.80 -16.84
N GLY A 55 -40.31 -32.62 -16.27
CA GLY A 55 -41.13 -32.52 -15.07
C GLY A 55 -40.74 -31.44 -14.07
N GLN A 56 -41.36 -30.26 -14.24
CA GLN A 56 -41.99 -29.52 -13.14
C GLN A 56 -41.07 -28.73 -12.17
N SER A 57 -40.85 -27.45 -12.49
CA SER A 57 -41.31 -26.33 -11.66
C SER A 57 -40.87 -24.99 -12.28
N GLN A 58 -41.85 -24.18 -12.66
CA GLN A 58 -41.70 -22.75 -12.93
C GLN A 58 -41.01 -22.06 -11.75
N GLY A 59 -39.92 -21.36 -12.01
CA GLY A 59 -39.27 -20.52 -11.02
C GLY A 59 -37.76 -20.30 -11.19
N THR A 60 -37.17 -20.49 -12.37
CA THR A 60 -35.80 -20.03 -12.59
C THR A 60 -35.81 -18.54 -12.89
N THR A 61 -35.75 -17.74 -11.83
CA THR A 61 -35.36 -16.34 -11.93
C THR A 61 -34.05 -16.27 -12.74
N PRO A 62 -33.96 -15.48 -13.82
CA PRO A 62 -32.70 -15.26 -14.53
C PRO A 62 -31.85 -14.27 -13.72
N SER A 63 -31.43 -14.70 -12.55
CA SER A 63 -30.31 -14.12 -11.82
C SER A 63 -29.38 -15.30 -11.64
N GLN A 64 -28.28 -15.44 -12.36
CA GLN A 64 -27.05 -14.76 -11.95
C GLN A 64 -25.95 -14.79 -13.04
N PRO A 65 -26.07 -14.03 -14.13
CA PRO A 65 -24.86 -13.62 -14.85
C PRO A 65 -24.01 -12.65 -13.99
N GLN A 66 -24.66 -11.93 -13.06
CA GLN A 66 -24.02 -10.91 -12.24
C GLN A 66 -23.07 -11.49 -11.17
N LYS A 67 -23.36 -12.62 -10.49
CA LYS A 67 -22.43 -13.18 -9.49
C LYS A 67 -21.15 -13.71 -10.13
N GLY A 68 -21.24 -14.38 -11.29
CA GLY A 68 -20.08 -14.85 -12.04
C GLY A 68 -19.21 -13.68 -12.52
N LEU A 69 -19.84 -12.61 -13.01
CA LEU A 69 -19.14 -11.38 -13.42
C LEU A 69 -18.47 -10.66 -12.22
N ASN A 70 -19.15 -10.60 -11.08
CA ASN A 70 -18.57 -10.02 -9.85
C ASN A 70 -17.37 -10.85 -9.35
N MET A 71 -17.46 -12.19 -9.39
CA MET A 71 -16.34 -13.07 -9.04
C MET A 71 -15.15 -12.90 -10.01
N GLN A 72 -15.42 -12.69 -11.30
CA GLN A 72 -14.37 -12.41 -12.28
C GLN A 72 -13.61 -11.11 -11.95
N TRP A 73 -14.30 -10.05 -11.55
CA TRP A 73 -13.65 -8.81 -11.10
C TRP A 73 -12.84 -9.01 -9.83
N VAL A 74 -13.33 -9.81 -8.87
CA VAL A 74 -12.58 -10.11 -7.65
C VAL A 74 -11.28 -10.85 -7.96
N VAL A 75 -11.31 -11.84 -8.85
CA VAL A 75 -10.11 -12.57 -9.29
C VAL A 75 -9.12 -11.60 -9.97
N GLN A 76 -9.59 -10.79 -10.93
CA GLN A 76 -8.72 -9.82 -11.61
C GLN A 76 -8.11 -8.80 -10.65
N LEU A 77 -8.89 -8.27 -9.70
CA LEU A 77 -8.40 -7.34 -8.70
C LEU A 77 -7.39 -8.00 -7.76
N THR A 78 -7.56 -9.29 -7.45
CA THR A 78 -6.62 -10.05 -6.62
C THR A 78 -5.27 -10.19 -7.35
N ASP A 79 -5.28 -10.58 -8.62
CA ASP A 79 -4.06 -10.71 -9.44
C ASP A 79 -3.33 -9.36 -9.57
N VAL A 80 -4.08 -8.27 -9.79
CA VAL A 80 -3.50 -6.92 -9.85
C VAL A 80 -2.92 -6.52 -8.50
N ALA A 81 -3.64 -6.78 -7.40
CA ALA A 81 -3.17 -6.47 -6.06
C ALA A 81 -1.88 -7.23 -5.71
N GLU A 82 -1.79 -8.51 -6.07
CA GLU A 82 -0.58 -9.31 -5.88
C GLU A 82 0.60 -8.75 -6.68
N GLY A 83 0.38 -8.40 -7.95
CA GLY A 83 1.37 -7.75 -8.79
C GLY A 83 1.86 -6.40 -8.22
N LEU A 84 0.94 -5.58 -7.69
CA LEU A 84 1.28 -4.31 -7.05
C LEU A 84 2.07 -4.51 -5.75
N MET A 85 1.66 -5.46 -4.90
CA MET A 85 2.39 -5.80 -3.68
C MET A 85 3.82 -6.27 -3.99
N ALA A 86 3.99 -7.12 -5.02
CA ALA A 86 5.32 -7.57 -5.44
C ALA A 86 6.21 -6.40 -5.91
N LYS A 87 5.65 -5.46 -6.68
CA LYS A 87 6.37 -4.25 -7.12
C LYS A 87 6.73 -3.34 -5.95
N MET A 88 5.81 -3.11 -5.01
CA MET A 88 6.06 -2.32 -3.80
C MET A 88 7.12 -2.96 -2.90
N TYR A 89 7.06 -4.27 -2.73
CA TYR A 89 8.06 -5.00 -1.94
C TYR A 89 9.45 -4.88 -2.56
N ARG A 90 9.55 -5.04 -3.89
CA ARG A 90 10.80 -4.84 -4.63
C ARG A 90 11.32 -3.41 -4.51
N LEU A 91 10.45 -2.41 -4.56
CA LEU A 91 10.83 -1.01 -4.36
C LEU A 91 11.40 -0.80 -2.96
N ASN A 92 10.74 -1.29 -1.92
CA ASN A 92 11.24 -1.19 -0.54
C ASN A 92 12.62 -1.84 -0.37
N GLN A 93 12.85 -2.99 -1.00
CA GLN A 93 14.17 -3.62 -1.01
C GLN A 93 15.22 -2.79 -1.75
N LEU A 94 14.87 -2.28 -2.94
CA LEU A 94 15.78 -1.45 -3.72
C LEU A 94 16.17 -0.18 -2.95
N LEU A 95 15.24 0.40 -2.21
CA LEU A 95 15.43 1.58 -1.38
C LEU A 95 16.03 1.27 0.00
N ASP A 96 16.37 0.00 0.28
CA ASP A 96 16.96 -0.43 1.55
C ASP A 96 16.09 -0.06 2.78
N TYR A 97 14.78 -0.32 2.66
CA TYR A 97 13.78 -0.14 3.71
C TYR A 97 13.86 1.23 4.42
N PRO A 98 13.58 2.33 3.70
CA PRO A 98 13.69 3.67 4.28
C PRO A 98 12.70 3.86 5.43
N ASP A 99 13.04 4.74 6.38
CA ASP A 99 12.14 5.16 7.45
C ASP A 99 11.53 6.54 7.10
N PRO A 100 10.35 6.57 6.45
CA PRO A 100 9.73 7.82 6.04
C PRO A 100 9.14 8.62 7.22
N ILE A 101 8.93 7.99 8.38
CA ILE A 101 8.36 8.65 9.57
C ILE A 101 9.42 9.52 10.23
N ASN A 102 10.63 8.97 10.38
CA ASN A 102 11.76 9.70 10.97
C ASN A 102 12.62 10.40 9.91
N HIS A 103 12.31 10.21 8.63
CA HIS A 103 13.07 10.75 7.49
C HIS A 103 14.54 10.31 7.51
N VAL A 104 14.76 9.02 7.79
CA VAL A 104 16.10 8.41 7.83
C VAL A 104 16.28 7.53 6.61
N PHE A 105 17.33 7.81 5.85
CA PHE A 105 17.65 7.15 4.58
C PHE A 105 19.08 6.63 4.64
N SER A 106 19.27 5.36 4.28
CA SER A 106 20.59 4.72 4.31
C SER A 106 21.46 5.15 3.13
N ASP A 107 22.75 4.80 3.17
CA ASP A 107 23.62 4.96 2.01
C ASP A 107 23.19 4.09 0.81
N GLY A 108 22.59 2.92 1.08
CA GLY A 108 21.98 2.05 0.07
C GLY A 108 20.83 2.75 -0.68
N PHE A 109 19.96 3.46 0.04
CA PHE A 109 18.89 4.27 -0.54
C PHE A 109 19.41 5.26 -1.58
N TRP A 110 20.46 6.02 -1.27
CA TRP A 110 21.02 7.03 -2.18
C TRP A 110 21.77 6.42 -3.36
N LYS A 111 22.42 5.27 -3.15
CA LYS A 111 23.13 4.53 -4.20
C LYS A 111 22.21 3.78 -5.16
N ALA A 112 20.96 3.53 -4.76
CA ALA A 112 19.97 2.87 -5.61
C ALA A 112 19.64 3.67 -6.89
N GLY A 113 19.95 4.97 -6.92
CA GLY A 113 19.78 5.81 -8.12
C GLY A 113 18.33 6.11 -8.50
N VAL A 114 17.37 5.74 -7.65
CA VAL A 114 15.94 6.03 -7.84
C VAL A 114 15.65 7.49 -7.52
N PHE A 115 16.29 8.04 -6.49
CA PHE A 115 16.17 9.44 -6.09
C PHE A 115 17.48 10.18 -6.37
N PRO A 116 17.42 11.50 -6.63
CA PRO A 116 18.62 12.32 -6.72
C PRO A 116 19.46 12.18 -5.44
N ASN A 117 20.78 12.04 -5.59
CA ASN A 117 21.70 11.98 -4.43
C ASN A 117 21.98 13.40 -3.90
N HIS A 118 20.91 14.07 -3.46
CA HIS A 118 20.94 15.40 -2.86
C HIS A 118 20.20 15.36 -1.51
N PRO A 119 20.77 14.71 -0.47
CA PRO A 119 20.03 14.33 0.73
C PRO A 119 19.36 15.49 1.46
N ARG A 120 19.99 16.67 1.49
CA ARG A 120 19.42 17.86 2.17
C ARG A 120 18.09 18.29 1.56
N ILE A 121 18.02 18.39 0.24
CA ILE A 121 16.80 18.77 -0.49
C ILE A 121 15.76 17.66 -0.39
N CYS A 122 16.15 16.40 -0.61
CA CYS A 122 15.24 15.26 -0.57
C CYS A 122 14.63 15.02 0.82
N VAL A 123 15.42 15.16 1.90
CA VAL A 123 14.93 15.05 3.28
C VAL A 123 13.97 16.20 3.62
N LEU A 124 14.28 17.43 3.18
CA LEU A 124 13.36 18.56 3.39
C LEU A 124 12.03 18.33 2.67
N LEU A 125 12.09 17.89 1.41
CA LEU A 125 10.91 17.55 0.63
C LEU A 125 10.08 16.48 1.34
N SER A 126 10.71 15.42 1.82
CA SER A 126 10.05 14.34 2.57
C SER A 126 9.35 14.86 3.83
N LYS A 127 10.00 15.77 4.59
CA LYS A 127 9.42 16.39 5.80
C LYS A 127 8.25 17.33 5.53
N LYS A 128 8.23 17.95 4.36
CA LYS A 128 7.25 18.98 4.00
C LYS A 128 6.13 18.45 3.11
N PHE A 129 6.27 17.28 2.51
CA PHE A 129 5.24 16.69 1.67
C PHE A 129 3.89 16.58 2.43
N PRO A 130 2.75 16.94 1.83
CA PRO A 130 2.53 17.34 0.43
C PRO A 130 2.50 18.86 0.19
N GLU A 131 3.36 19.64 0.86
CA GLU A 131 3.46 21.09 0.66
C GLU A 131 3.85 21.45 -0.78
N HIS A 132 3.23 22.49 -1.34
CA HIS A 132 3.44 22.94 -2.71
C HIS A 132 4.87 23.45 -2.94
N PHE A 133 5.47 23.11 -4.10
CA PHE A 133 6.88 23.37 -4.41
C PHE A 133 7.30 24.84 -4.22
N SER A 134 6.43 25.80 -4.56
CA SER A 134 6.72 27.24 -4.42
C SER A 134 7.00 27.69 -2.98
N LYS A 135 6.55 26.93 -1.98
CA LYS A 135 6.78 27.24 -0.55
C LYS A 135 8.08 26.63 0.00
N LEU A 136 8.63 25.62 -0.68
CA LEU A 136 9.80 24.88 -0.20
C LEU A 136 11.10 25.66 -0.33
N GLN A 137 11.17 26.63 -1.26
CA GLN A 137 12.33 27.51 -1.49
C GLN A 137 13.66 26.72 -1.54
N LEU A 138 13.67 25.62 -2.30
CA LEU A 138 14.78 24.66 -2.34
C LEU A 138 16.12 25.30 -2.74
N GLU A 139 16.08 26.31 -3.61
CA GLU A 139 17.23 27.14 -4.00
C GLU A 139 17.96 27.79 -2.80
N ARG A 140 17.23 28.10 -1.72
CA ARG A 140 17.80 28.74 -0.51
C ARG A 140 18.42 27.72 0.44
N ILE A 141 18.06 26.44 0.28
CA ILE A 141 18.50 25.35 1.14
C ILE A 141 19.84 24.84 0.66
N ASP A 142 19.95 24.58 -0.64
CA ASP A 142 21.18 24.16 -1.28
C ASP A 142 21.14 24.52 -2.76
N LYS A 143 21.71 25.68 -3.11
CA LYS A 143 21.71 26.18 -4.48
C LYS A 143 22.43 25.23 -5.45
N ILE A 144 23.55 24.63 -5.02
CA ILE A 144 24.36 23.76 -5.89
C ILE A 144 23.58 22.48 -6.21
N ALA A 145 22.98 21.87 -5.20
CA ALA A 145 22.13 20.69 -5.39
C ALA A 145 20.89 21.02 -6.24
N TRP A 146 20.28 22.19 -6.03
CA TRP A 146 19.14 22.66 -6.81
C TRP A 146 19.50 22.85 -8.29
N ASP A 147 20.60 23.54 -8.59
CA ASP A 147 21.08 23.76 -9.96
C ASP A 147 21.40 22.40 -10.63
N SER A 148 22.10 21.50 -9.91
CA SER A 148 22.38 20.14 -10.40
C SER A 148 21.11 19.33 -10.69
N MET A 149 20.08 19.40 -9.84
CA MET A 149 18.80 18.74 -10.09
C MET A 149 18.10 19.30 -11.33
N GLN A 150 18.17 20.61 -11.54
CA GLN A 150 17.57 21.26 -12.69
C GLN A 150 18.25 20.82 -13.99
N ASP A 151 19.59 20.72 -13.99
CA ASP A 151 20.38 20.28 -15.14
C ASP A 151 20.12 18.81 -15.52
N HIS A 152 19.77 17.97 -14.55
CA HIS A 152 19.55 16.53 -14.74
C HIS A 152 18.09 16.11 -14.54
N ALA A 153 17.15 17.06 -14.62
CA ALA A 153 15.74 16.84 -14.26
C ALA A 153 15.09 15.71 -15.07
N GLU A 154 15.36 15.64 -16.38
CA GLU A 154 14.80 14.61 -17.26
C GLU A 154 15.26 13.20 -16.88
N LEU A 155 16.54 13.05 -16.51
CA LEU A 155 17.08 11.76 -16.06
C LEU A 155 16.42 11.31 -14.76
N HIS A 156 16.22 12.24 -13.83
CA HIS A 156 15.51 11.96 -12.58
C HIS A 156 14.05 11.57 -12.84
N LEU A 157 13.36 12.26 -13.75
CA LEU A 157 11.99 11.90 -14.13
C LEU A 157 11.91 10.51 -14.75
N GLN A 158 12.82 10.15 -15.65
CA GLN A 158 12.88 8.81 -16.24
C GLN A 158 13.15 7.72 -15.19
N SER A 159 14.03 7.99 -14.21
CA SER A 159 14.31 7.04 -13.12
C SER A 159 13.11 6.83 -12.19
N LEU A 160 12.27 7.86 -12.01
CA LEU A 160 11.10 7.85 -11.13
C LEU A 160 9.84 7.34 -11.82
N GLU A 161 9.70 7.54 -13.13
CA GLU A 161 8.53 7.17 -13.93
C GLU A 161 7.95 5.78 -13.62
N PRO A 162 8.74 4.67 -13.65
CA PRO A 162 8.18 3.33 -13.40
C PRO A 162 7.61 3.17 -11.98
N TRP A 163 8.09 3.96 -11.03
CA TRP A 163 7.62 3.92 -9.64
C TRP A 163 6.42 4.82 -9.40
N VAL A 164 6.36 5.96 -10.09
CA VAL A 164 5.17 6.83 -10.10
C VAL A 164 3.97 6.08 -10.65
N GLN A 165 4.12 5.34 -11.75
CA GLN A 165 3.05 4.51 -12.34
C GLN A 165 2.57 3.35 -11.45
N VAL A 166 3.35 2.97 -10.44
CA VAL A 166 2.93 1.95 -9.45
C VAL A 166 2.12 2.59 -8.32
N LEU A 167 2.38 3.87 -8.03
CA LEU A 167 1.77 4.59 -6.92
C LEU A 167 0.54 5.41 -7.31
N PHE A 168 0.36 5.71 -8.61
CA PHE A 168 -0.72 6.50 -9.19
C PHE A 168 -1.36 5.77 -10.37
#